data_AF-A0A538TRA2-F1
#
_entry.id   AF-A0A538TRA2-F1
#
_cell.length_a   1.000
_cell.length_b   1.000
_cell.length_c   1.000
_cell.angle_alpha   90.00
_cell.angle_beta   90.00
_cell.angle_gamma   90.00
#
_symmetry.space_group_name_H-M   'P 1'
#
loop_
_entity.id
_entity.type
_entity.pdbx_description
1 polymer ?
#
loop_
_entity_poly.entity_id
_entity_poly.type
_entity_poly.pdbx_seq_one_letter_code
_entity_poly.pdbx_strand_id
1 'polypeptide(L)'
;MNAAAVYARASVRVRASFRESSWIVGETLFPFLAMSAFVFVYRGLHAPREYEGFVVLGGAMIAYWNNVIWGMASQFFWEKEQGQLQLYLITPVSRMSILLGMALGGIAMTTTRAAVILIGGMLLFHVSLPLSRALPA
;
A
#
# COMPACT_ATOMS: atom_id res chain seq x y z
N MET A 1 2.90 -4.72 25.77
CA MET A 1 3.33 -4.51 24.37
C MET A 1 4.72 -3.88 24.41
N ASN A 2 5.68 -4.39 23.65
CA ASN A 2 7.06 -3.86 23.66
C ASN A 2 7.31 -3.06 22.37
N ALA A 3 7.42 -1.73 22.50
CA ALA A 3 7.63 -0.83 21.36
C ALA A 3 8.97 -1.04 20.65
N ALA A 4 10.01 -1.45 21.38
CA ALA A 4 11.31 -1.75 20.78
C ALA A 4 11.23 -2.98 19.86
N ALA A 5 10.47 -4.01 20.26
CA ALA A 5 10.24 -5.19 19.44
C ALA A 5 9.42 -4.87 18.17
N VAL A 6 8.40 -4.01 18.30
CA VAL A 6 7.62 -3.49 17.17
C VAL A 6 8.55 -2.79 16.17
N TYR A 7 9.35 -1.84 16.66
CA TYR A 7 10.26 -1.05 15.82
C TYR A 7 11.32 -1.92 15.15
N ALA A 8 11.95 -2.83 15.89
CA ALA A 8 12.93 -3.77 15.36
C ALA A 8 12.32 -4.56 14.19
N ARG A 9 11.14 -5.15 14.38
CA ARG A 9 10.49 -5.94 13.32
C ARG A 9 10.07 -5.10 12.12
N ALA A 10 9.51 -3.91 12.35
CA ALA A 10 9.10 -2.99 11.30
C ALA A 10 10.30 -2.51 10.48
N SER A 11 11.39 -2.12 11.13
CA SER A 11 12.58 -1.59 10.46
C SER A 11 13.21 -2.56 9.48
N VAL A 12 13.22 -3.87 9.82
CA VAL A 12 13.73 -4.92 8.92
C VAL A 12 12.88 -5.00 7.66
N ARG A 13 11.55 -5.02 7.78
CA ARG A 13 10.63 -5.05 6.62
C ARG A 13 10.80 -3.82 5.76
N VAL A 14 10.82 -2.62 6.35
CA VAL A 14 11.01 -1.35 5.61
C VAL A 14 12.33 -1.37 4.84
N ARG A 15 13.45 -1.70 5.50
CA ARG A 15 14.76 -1.75 4.84
C ARG A 15 14.82 -2.82 3.75
N ALA A 16 14.23 -4.00 3.98
CA ALA A 16 14.19 -5.06 2.98
C ALA A 16 13.44 -4.60 1.72
N SER A 17 12.31 -3.93 1.90
CA SER A 17 11.51 -3.46 0.76
C SER A 17 12.25 -2.42 -0.09
N PHE A 18 13.04 -1.53 0.51
CA PHE A 18 13.87 -0.58 -0.26
C PHE A 18 15.11 -1.21 -0.93
N ARG A 19 15.51 -2.41 -0.54
CA ARG A 19 16.66 -3.10 -1.16
C ARG A 19 16.30 -3.79 -2.48
N GLU A 20 15.05 -4.20 -2.62
CA GLU A 20 14.54 -4.84 -3.83
C GLU A 20 13.69 -3.86 -4.64
N SER A 21 14.33 -2.83 -5.21
CA SER A 21 13.64 -1.79 -5.98
C SER A 21 12.80 -2.34 -7.14
N SER A 22 13.15 -3.50 -7.71
CA SER A 22 12.36 -4.18 -8.75
C SER A 22 10.95 -4.55 -8.28
N TRP A 23 10.82 -4.98 -7.02
CA TRP A 23 9.53 -5.27 -6.41
C TRP A 23 8.68 -4.01 -6.27
N ILE A 24 9.29 -2.89 -5.83
CA ILE A 24 8.58 -1.61 -5.72
C ILE A 24 8.04 -1.17 -7.09
N VAL A 25 8.87 -1.28 -8.13
CA VAL A 25 8.48 -0.91 -9.49
C VAL A 25 7.33 -1.79 -9.99
N GLY A 26 7.44 -3.12 -9.86
CA GLY A 26 6.38 -4.04 -10.29
C GLY A 26 5.08 -3.82 -9.53
N GLU A 27 5.14 -3.78 -8.19
CA GLU A 27 3.96 -3.61 -7.34
C GLU A 27 3.29 -2.25 -7.48
N THR A 28 3.98 -1.24 -8.01
CA THR A 28 3.43 0.11 -8.22
C THR A 28 2.95 0.31 -9.65
N LEU A 29 3.70 -0.18 -10.64
CA LEU A 29 3.39 0.01 -12.05
C LEU A 29 2.10 -0.74 -12.45
N PHE A 30 1.93 -2.01 -12.02
CA PHE A 30 0.74 -2.76 -12.40
C PHE A 30 -0.56 -2.14 -11.87
N PRO A 31 -0.68 -1.77 -10.58
CA PRO A 31 -1.86 -1.06 -10.10
C PRO A 31 -2.04 0.32 -10.74
N PHE A 32 -0.95 1.01 -11.07
CA PHE A 32 -1.03 2.29 -11.76
C PHE A 32 -1.61 2.16 -13.16
N LEU A 33 -1.19 1.14 -13.91
CA LEU A 33 -1.74 0.82 -15.23
C LEU A 33 -3.21 0.41 -15.15
N ALA A 34 -3.58 -0.40 -14.14
CA ALA A 34 -4.98 -0.78 -13.92
C ALA A 34 -5.85 0.45 -13.62
N MET A 35 -5.39 1.35 -12.75
CA MET A 35 -6.06 2.62 -12.45
C MET A 35 -6.19 3.49 -13.72
N SER A 36 -5.12 3.61 -14.50
CA SER A 36 -5.11 4.36 -15.76
C SER A 36 -6.12 3.82 -16.77
N ALA A 37 -6.26 2.49 -16.87
CA ALA A 37 -7.25 1.86 -17.73
C ALA A 37 -8.67 2.27 -17.35
N PHE A 38 -9.00 2.31 -16.05
CA PHE A 38 -10.30 2.81 -15.58
C PHE A 38 -10.50 4.29 -15.96
N VAL A 39 -9.50 5.16 -15.80
CA VAL A 39 -9.61 6.56 -16.24
C VAL A 39 -9.95 6.66 -17.72
N PHE A 40 -9.28 5.88 -18.58
CA PHE A 40 -9.59 5.87 -20.02
C PHE A 40 -10.98 5.32 -20.34
N VAL A 41 -11.47 4.33 -19.60
CA VAL A 41 -12.86 3.84 -19.74
C VAL A 41 -13.86 4.96 -19.44
N TYR A 42 -13.68 5.69 -18.33
CA TYR A 42 -14.57 6.82 -17.99
C TYR A 42 -14.51 7.94 -19.04
N ARG A 43 -13.33 8.20 -19.62
CA ARG A 43 -13.20 9.14 -20.75
C ARG A 43 -13.92 8.65 -22.01
N GLY A 44 -13.81 7.37 -22.34
CA GLY A 44 -14.51 6.76 -23.48
C GLY A 44 -16.04 6.82 -23.32
N LEU A 45 -16.53 6.74 -22.08
CA LEU A 45 -17.94 6.92 -21.74
C LEU A 45 -18.39 8.38 -21.71
N HIS A 46 -17.50 9.34 -22.01
CA HIS A 46 -17.77 10.78 -21.92
C HIS A 46 -18.28 11.23 -20.54
N ALA A 47 -17.83 10.55 -19.48
CA ALA A 47 -18.23 10.88 -18.13
C ALA A 47 -17.63 12.23 -17.67
N PRO A 48 -18.31 12.97 -16.78
CA PRO A 48 -17.76 14.16 -16.14
C PRO A 48 -16.37 13.91 -15.53
N ARG A 49 -15.45 14.88 -15.67
CA ARG A 49 -14.05 14.76 -15.19
C ARG A 49 -13.92 14.54 -13.67
N GLU A 50 -14.98 14.79 -12.92
CA GLU A 50 -15.07 14.51 -11.48
C GLU A 50 -14.91 13.01 -11.18
N TYR A 51 -15.40 12.13 -12.07
CA TYR A 51 -15.26 10.68 -11.93
C TYR A 51 -13.82 10.19 -12.07
N GLU A 52 -12.98 10.91 -12.82
CA GLU A 52 -11.54 10.62 -12.89
C GLU A 52 -10.86 10.79 -11.52
N GLY A 53 -11.29 11.81 -10.74
CA GLY A 53 -10.85 12.03 -9.35
C GLY A 53 -11.18 10.87 -8.43
N PHE A 54 -12.40 10.34 -8.52
CA PHE A 54 -12.82 9.19 -7.73
C PHE A 54 -12.05 7.92 -8.10
N VAL A 55 -11.71 7.72 -9.38
CA VAL A 55 -10.90 6.57 -9.83
C VAL A 55 -9.47 6.66 -9.29
N VAL A 56 -8.82 7.82 -9.36
CA VAL A 56 -7.46 8.01 -8.85
C VAL A 56 -7.41 7.81 -7.33
N LEU A 57 -8.38 8.38 -6.60
CA LEU A 57 -8.52 8.17 -5.15
C LEU A 57 -8.78 6.69 -4.82
N GLY A 58 -9.68 6.04 -5.56
CA GLY A 58 -9.96 4.61 -5.41
C GLY A 58 -8.71 3.74 -5.68
N GLY A 59 -7.90 4.10 -6.67
CA GLY A 59 -6.62 3.46 -6.97
C GLY A 59 -5.59 3.61 -5.84
N ALA A 60 -5.62 4.71 -5.10
CA ALA A 60 -4.80 4.87 -3.90
C ALA A 60 -5.34 4.06 -2.72
N MET A 61 -6.67 4.00 -2.54
CA MET A 61 -7.30 3.23 -1.47
C MET A 61 -7.14 1.72 -1.66
N ILE A 62 -7.25 1.23 -2.89
CA ILE A 62 -7.08 -0.20 -3.18
C ILE A 62 -5.65 -0.68 -2.85
N ALA A 63 -4.66 0.20 -2.90
CA ALA A 63 -3.30 -0.10 -2.46
C ALA A 63 -3.23 -0.44 -0.96
N TYR A 64 -3.98 0.28 -0.11
CA TYR A 64 -4.06 -0.04 1.32
C TYR A 64 -4.87 -1.30 1.57
N TRP A 65 -6.02 -1.43 0.90
CA TRP A 65 -6.87 -2.62 0.98
C TRP A 65 -6.09 -3.91 0.66
N ASN A 66 -5.36 -3.90 -0.45
CA ASN A 66 -4.58 -5.04 -0.90
C ASN A 66 -3.47 -5.41 0.11
N ASN A 67 -2.89 -4.45 0.82
CA ASN A 67 -1.87 -4.73 1.81
C ASN A 67 -2.42 -5.35 3.08
N VAL A 68 -3.60 -4.91 3.52
CA VAL A 68 -4.23 -5.47 4.72
C VAL A 68 -4.65 -6.92 4.48
N ILE A 69 -5.27 -7.22 3.32
CA ILE A 69 -5.75 -8.57 3.01
C ILE A 69 -4.61 -9.48 2.56
N TRP A 70 -3.96 -9.13 1.44
CA TRP A 70 -2.94 -9.98 0.84
C TRP A 70 -1.58 -9.75 1.48
N GLY A 71 -1.18 -8.49 1.69
CA GLY A 71 0.15 -8.15 2.19
C GLY A 71 0.48 -8.72 3.58
N MET A 72 -0.53 -8.91 4.45
CA MET A 72 -0.35 -9.55 5.75
C MET A 72 -0.37 -11.07 5.68
N ALA A 73 -1.26 -11.65 4.86
CA ALA A 73 -1.31 -13.09 4.64
C ALA A 73 -0.02 -13.61 3.96
N SER A 74 0.46 -12.92 2.94
CA SER A 74 1.71 -13.24 2.25
C SER A 74 2.90 -13.13 3.20
N GLN A 75 2.94 -12.14 4.09
CA GLN A 75 4.04 -12.06 5.07
C GLN A 75 4.10 -13.32 5.93
N PHE A 76 2.96 -13.81 6.43
CA PHE A 76 2.94 -15.06 7.20
C PHE A 76 3.36 -16.28 6.39
N PHE A 77 2.93 -16.34 5.13
CA PHE A 77 3.30 -17.41 4.22
C PHE A 77 4.82 -17.45 4.01
N TRP A 78 5.45 -16.32 3.69
CA TRP A 78 6.88 -16.25 3.45
C TRP A 78 7.71 -16.48 4.73
N GLU A 79 7.29 -15.95 5.88
CA GLU A 79 7.99 -16.21 7.15
C GLU A 79 7.88 -17.67 7.60
N LYS A 80 6.79 -18.36 7.20
CA LYS A 80 6.65 -19.81 7.37
C LYS A 80 7.64 -20.55 6.48
N GLU A 81 7.72 -20.22 5.19
CA GLU A 81 8.64 -20.87 4.24
C GLU A 81 10.12 -20.66 4.61
N GLN A 82 10.47 -19.48 5.11
CA GLN A 82 11.83 -19.15 5.54
C GLN A 82 12.18 -19.68 6.94
N GLY A 83 11.25 -20.38 7.62
CA GLY A 83 11.45 -20.94 8.96
C GLY A 83 11.49 -19.92 10.10
N GLN A 84 11.34 -18.62 9.82
CA GLN A 84 11.37 -17.54 10.83
C GLN A 84 10.13 -17.53 11.73
N LEU A 85 9.01 -18.09 11.26
CA LEU A 85 7.77 -18.11 12.03
C LEU A 85 7.91 -18.87 13.36
N GLN A 86 8.67 -19.96 13.38
CA GLN A 86 8.90 -20.73 14.61
C GLN A 86 9.68 -19.91 15.64
N LEU A 87 10.69 -19.16 15.18
CA LEU A 87 11.48 -18.25 16.01
C LEU A 87 10.60 -17.17 16.66
N TYR A 88 9.68 -16.57 15.90
CA TYR A 88 8.73 -15.59 16.44
C TYR A 88 7.78 -16.17 17.50
N LEU A 89 7.46 -17.45 17.43
CA LEU A 89 6.55 -18.10 18.38
C LEU A 89 7.25 -18.49 19.70
N ILE A 90 8.54 -18.80 19.66
CA ILE A 90 9.33 -19.18 20.86
C ILE A 90 9.97 -17.98 21.55
N THR A 91 10.11 -16.84 20.85
CA THR A 91 10.73 -15.63 21.43
C THR A 91 9.85 -15.11 22.58
N PRO A 92 10.41 -14.67 23.73
CA PRO A 92 9.65 -14.17 24.87
C PRO A 92 9.14 -12.73 24.63
N VAL A 93 8.39 -12.53 23.55
CA VAL A 93 7.75 -11.25 23.20
C VAL A 93 6.28 -11.46 22.89
N SER A 94 5.48 -10.43 23.14
CA SER A 94 4.05 -10.45 22.82
C SER A 94 3.84 -10.62 21.31
N ARG A 95 3.03 -11.60 20.91
CA ARG A 95 2.64 -11.86 19.52
C ARG A 95 2.05 -10.61 18.84
N MET A 96 1.31 -9.81 19.60
CA MET A 96 0.76 -8.52 19.13
C MET A 96 1.84 -7.52 18.74
N SER A 97 3.00 -7.53 19.43
CA SER A 97 4.11 -6.62 19.12
C SER A 97 4.78 -7.01 17.78
N ILE A 98 4.87 -8.30 17.49
CA ILE A 98 5.38 -8.80 16.20
C ILE A 98 4.40 -8.47 15.07
N LEU A 99 3.11 -8.76 15.28
CA LEU A 99 2.03 -8.46 14.33
C LEU A 99 1.97 -6.96 13.99
N LEU A 100 2.04 -6.11 15.01
CA LEU A 100 2.05 -4.66 14.83
C LEU A 100 3.30 -4.22 14.04
N GLY A 101 4.47 -4.79 14.33
CA GLY A 101 5.69 -4.51 13.58
C GLY A 101 5.59 -4.92 12.10
N MET A 102 4.99 -6.09 11.83
CA MET A 102 4.71 -6.52 10.45
C MET A 102 3.74 -5.55 9.75
N ALA A 103 2.67 -5.13 10.42
CA ALA A 103 1.68 -4.19 9.88
C ALA A 103 2.31 -2.84 9.53
N LEU A 104 3.04 -2.25 10.47
CA LEU A 104 3.69 -0.95 10.30
C LEU A 104 4.73 -0.96 9.16
N GLY A 105 5.49 -2.06 9.04
CA GLY A 105 6.41 -2.22 7.91
C GLY A 105 5.69 -2.33 6.56
N GLY A 106 4.50 -2.95 6.53
CA GLY A 106 3.67 -3.04 5.33
C GLY A 106 3.07 -1.69 4.93
N ILE A 107 2.65 -0.88 5.92
CA ILE A 107 2.08 0.45 5.69
C ILE A 107 3.08 1.36 4.98
N ALA A 108 4.33 1.41 5.41
CA ALA A 108 5.35 2.26 4.77
C ALA A 108 5.45 2.02 3.25
N MET A 109 5.42 0.76 2.83
CA MET A 109 5.44 0.38 1.42
C MET A 109 4.16 0.76 0.68
N THR A 110 3.00 0.56 1.29
CA THR A 110 1.75 0.99 0.69
C THR A 110 1.64 2.49 0.54
N THR A 111 2.18 3.25 1.49
CA THR A 111 2.15 4.70 1.44
C THR A 111 2.98 5.20 0.27
N THR A 112 4.18 4.64 0.05
CA THR A 112 5.00 4.93 -1.14
C THR A 112 4.22 4.62 -2.42
N ARG A 113 3.60 3.45 -2.52
CA ARG A 113 2.79 3.07 -3.70
C ARG A 113 1.59 3.99 -3.91
N ALA A 114 0.81 4.25 -2.86
CA ALA A 114 -0.37 5.11 -2.91
C ALA A 114 0.02 6.55 -3.29
N ALA A 115 1.14 7.05 -2.77
CA ALA A 115 1.68 8.35 -3.16
C ALA A 115 2.03 8.41 -4.64
N VAL A 116 2.68 7.37 -5.18
CA VAL A 116 3.00 7.30 -6.61
C VAL A 116 1.72 7.24 -7.46
N ILE A 117 0.71 6.49 -7.05
CA ILE A 117 -0.58 6.41 -7.76
C ILE A 117 -1.32 7.76 -7.74
N LEU A 118 -1.36 8.43 -6.58
CA LEU A 118 -2.01 9.73 -6.45
C LEU A 118 -1.29 10.82 -7.25
N ILE A 119 0.03 10.94 -7.07
CA ILE A 119 0.84 11.96 -7.74
C ILE A 119 0.87 11.68 -9.25
N GLY A 120 1.10 10.44 -9.65
CA GLY A 120 1.09 10.03 -11.05
C GLY A 120 -0.27 10.26 -11.71
N GLY A 121 -1.36 9.94 -11.01
CA GLY A 121 -2.71 10.18 -11.50
C GLY A 121 -3.03 11.66 -11.65
N MET A 122 -2.63 12.48 -10.68
CA MET A 122 -2.81 13.94 -10.72
C MET A 122 -2.03 14.58 -11.87
N LEU A 123 -0.76 14.21 -12.04
CA LEU A 123 0.12 14.80 -13.05
C LEU A 123 -0.23 14.37 -14.48
N LEU A 124 -0.51 13.07 -14.70
CA LEU A 124 -0.76 12.56 -16.05
C LEU A 124 -2.16 12.86 -16.56
N PHE A 125 -3.17 12.87 -15.68
CA PHE A 125 -4.56 13.06 -16.09
C PHE A 125 -5.08 14.48 -15.83
N HIS A 126 -4.28 15.36 -15.21
CA HIS A 126 -4.65 16.73 -14.84
C HIS A 126 -5.96 16.78 -14.04
N VAL A 127 -6.11 15.84 -13.12
CA VAL A 127 -7.34 15.67 -12.34
C VAL A 127 -7.39 16.68 -11.20
N SER A 128 -8.47 17.44 -11.12
CA SER A 128 -8.78 18.26 -9.96
C SER A 128 -9.35 17.37 -8.87
N LEU A 129 -8.64 17.22 -7.75
CA LEU A 129 -9.21 16.55 -6.59
C LEU A 129 -10.44 17.35 -6.11
N PRO A 130 -11.58 16.70 -5.83
CA PRO A 130 -12.78 17.36 -5.32
C PRO A 130 -12.60 17.75 -3.83
N LEU A 131 -11.54 18.50 -3.51
CA LEU A 131 -11.28 19.05 -2.17
C LEU A 131 -12.27 20.18 -1.83
N SER A 132 -12.72 20.93 -2.84
CA SER A 132 -13.63 22.07 -2.67
C SER A 132 -15.08 21.69 -2.35
N ARG A 133 -15.49 20.44 -2.57
CA ARG A 133 -16.84 19.93 -2.22
C ARG A 133 -16.84 19.02 -0.99
N ALA A 134 -15.68 18.62 -0.48
CA ALA A 134 -15.56 17.75 0.69
C ALA A 134 -15.66 18.51 2.03
N LEU A 135 -15.44 19.83 2.01
CA LEU A 135 -15.68 20.71 3.15
C LEU A 135 -17.10 21.30 3.01
N PRO A 136 -18.05 20.99 3.90
CA PRO A 136 -19.27 21.79 3.99
C PRO A 136 -18.85 23.22 4.35
N ALA A 137 -19.35 24.20 3.58
CA ALA A 137 -19.25 25.62 3.91
C ALA A 137 -19.92 25.92 5.26
#